data_AF-E6ZR15-F1
#
_entry.id   AF-E6ZR15-F1
#
_cell.length_a   1.000
_cell.length_b   1.000
_cell.length_c   1.000
_cell.angle_alpha   90.00
_cell.angle_beta   90.00
_cell.angle_gamma   90.00
#
_symmetry.space_group_name_H-M   'P 1'
#
loop_
_entity.id
_entity.type
_entity.pdbx_description
1 polymer ?
#
loop_
_entity_poly.entity_id
_entity_poly.type
_entity_poly.pdbx_seq_one_letter_code
_entity_poly.pdbx_strand_id
1 'polypeptide(L)'
;MTTEASSSTAQAQAQAAAPLDAATPPVNLERKARKEAQKALKAQQAAEKKAAAAAAAAAAQKQASSSSSNKSNPRKPQSSDEQLSRALAYILRHGAEKEGLAIRSDGYIQLDDVLGRPRVKSVNMAEAEGGKRRPGLDDVKSIVESNDKKRFELMEEQQGQWWVRAVQGHSLKSVVELEHVPLTLDNLHLLKAAQRGDTHEDALASEVDAKLAGLHIDDVVEVIHGTYAPAWESILASGGLKPMSRNHIHLAKGKFGEEGVISGMRKSANRLIYIDIARAIKDGVEFVLSSNRVVLTAGDKQSGVLGVQYFTRVEDQKGRVVWSPVSA
;
A
#
# COMPACT_ATOMS: atom_id res chain seq x y z
N MET A 1 67.55 62.12 -22.78
CA MET A 1 68.71 61.47 -22.15
C MET A 1 68.73 60.03 -22.65
N THR A 2 69.54 59.64 -23.65
CA THR A 2 71.02 59.39 -23.59
C THR A 2 71.32 58.25 -22.59
N THR A 3 71.97 57.11 -22.90
CA THR A 3 72.86 56.64 -23.99
C THR A 3 72.70 55.09 -24.17
N GLU A 4 73.20 54.32 -25.15
CA GLU A 4 73.79 54.52 -26.51
C GLU A 4 73.89 53.19 -27.31
N ALA A 5 74.22 53.29 -28.61
CA ALA A 5 75.16 52.51 -29.47
C ALA A 5 75.48 50.99 -29.26
N SER A 6 76.01 50.23 -30.23
CA SER A 6 76.04 50.23 -31.72
C SER A 6 76.87 49.01 -32.20
N SER A 7 76.53 48.40 -33.34
CA SER A 7 77.47 47.64 -34.22
C SER A 7 78.09 46.33 -33.63
N SER A 8 78.72 45.39 -34.36
CA SER A 8 78.83 45.10 -35.80
C SER A 8 79.31 43.65 -36.04
N THR A 9 78.64 42.93 -36.96
CA THR A 9 79.19 42.15 -38.11
C THR A 9 80.37 41.17 -37.96
N ALA A 10 80.13 39.93 -38.43
CA ALA A 10 81.06 38.93 -39.03
C ALA A 10 82.21 38.31 -38.18
N GLN A 11 82.83 37.16 -38.51
CA GLN A 11 82.54 35.93 -39.29
C GLN A 11 83.89 35.18 -39.45
N ALA A 12 84.07 34.00 -38.84
CA ALA A 12 85.10 32.97 -39.14
C ALA A 12 84.78 31.73 -38.27
N GLN A 13 84.57 30.49 -38.73
CA GLN A 13 85.43 29.56 -39.47
C GLN A 13 86.82 29.33 -38.83
N ALA A 14 87.34 28.11 -38.59
CA ALA A 14 86.77 26.75 -38.56
C ALA A 14 87.82 25.75 -37.94
N GLN A 15 87.40 24.49 -37.73
CA GLN A 15 88.19 23.23 -37.66
C GLN A 15 88.53 22.55 -36.30
N ALA A 16 88.04 21.30 -36.19
CA ALA A 16 88.65 20.07 -35.60
C ALA A 16 89.03 20.03 -34.08
N ALA A 17 88.84 18.94 -33.32
CA ALA A 17 88.30 17.58 -33.56
C ALA A 17 87.57 17.02 -32.31
N ALA A 18 86.95 15.84 -32.43
CA ALA A 18 86.11 15.15 -31.41
C ALA A 18 86.95 14.25 -30.43
N PRO A 19 86.38 13.41 -29.50
CA PRO A 19 84.96 13.08 -29.20
C PRO A 19 84.58 12.86 -27.70
N LEU A 20 83.31 12.44 -27.47
CA LEU A 20 82.69 11.90 -26.21
C LEU A 20 82.43 12.95 -25.09
N ASP A 21 81.33 12.92 -24.30
CA ASP A 21 80.36 11.87 -23.94
C ASP A 21 78.92 12.44 -23.81
N ALA A 22 77.87 11.60 -23.80
CA ALA A 22 76.45 12.02 -23.87
C ALA A 22 75.56 11.46 -22.73
N ALA A 23 75.01 12.35 -21.90
CA ALA A 23 74.07 12.00 -20.82
C ALA A 23 72.59 12.27 -21.20
N THR A 24 71.68 11.35 -20.84
CA THR A 24 70.23 11.41 -21.14
C THR A 24 69.37 11.45 -19.85
N PRO A 25 68.25 12.20 -19.76
CA PRO A 25 67.41 12.28 -18.56
C PRO A 25 66.46 11.07 -18.32
N PRO A 26 65.91 10.88 -17.10
CA PRO A 26 65.37 9.57 -16.67
C PRO A 26 63.83 9.41 -16.74
N VAL A 27 63.34 8.58 -17.67
CA VAL A 27 61.89 8.28 -17.86
C VAL A 27 61.35 7.18 -16.90
N ASN A 28 62.15 6.71 -15.93
CA ASN A 28 61.85 5.48 -15.18
C ASN A 28 61.02 5.70 -13.88
N LEU A 29 61.15 6.86 -13.23
CA LEU A 29 60.57 7.09 -11.89
C LEU A 29 59.04 7.24 -11.90
N GLU A 30 58.48 8.05 -12.80
CA GLU A 30 57.01 8.23 -12.88
C GLU A 30 56.26 6.96 -13.27
N ARG A 31 56.86 6.11 -14.12
CA ARG A 31 56.29 4.81 -14.50
C ARG A 31 56.23 3.84 -13.32
N LYS A 32 57.20 3.91 -12.40
CA LYS A 32 57.19 3.16 -11.14
C LYS A 32 56.09 3.68 -10.21
N ALA A 33 56.01 4.99 -10.00
CA ALA A 33 54.99 5.63 -9.16
C ALA A 33 53.55 5.32 -9.62
N ARG A 34 53.26 5.40 -10.94
CA ARG A 34 51.93 5.06 -11.48
C ARG A 34 51.55 3.59 -11.28
N LYS A 35 52.50 2.65 -11.42
CA LYS A 35 52.24 1.22 -11.11
C LYS A 35 51.97 0.98 -9.63
N GLU A 36 52.67 1.69 -8.76
CA GLU A 36 52.52 1.59 -7.31
C GLU A 36 51.16 2.16 -6.85
N ALA A 37 50.74 3.32 -7.39
CA ALA A 37 49.42 3.90 -7.19
C ALA A 37 48.28 2.97 -7.68
N GLN A 38 48.41 2.37 -8.87
CA GLN A 38 47.42 1.39 -9.35
C GLN A 38 47.36 0.13 -8.46
N LYS A 39 48.50 -0.33 -7.94
CA LYS A 39 48.55 -1.46 -6.99
C LYS A 39 47.86 -1.10 -5.67
N ALA A 40 48.06 0.11 -5.16
CA ALA A 40 47.41 0.61 -3.94
C ALA A 40 45.89 0.73 -4.12
N LEU A 41 45.42 1.32 -5.23
CA LEU A 41 43.98 1.44 -5.52
C LEU A 41 43.31 0.07 -5.65
N LYS A 42 43.95 -0.88 -6.34
CA LYS A 42 43.43 -2.25 -6.48
C LYS A 42 43.41 -3.00 -5.14
N ALA A 43 44.35 -2.70 -4.24
CA ALA A 43 44.36 -3.24 -2.88
C ALA A 43 43.24 -2.63 -2.01
N GLN A 44 42.98 -1.32 -2.10
CA GLN A 44 41.83 -0.68 -1.45
C GLN A 44 40.50 -1.27 -1.93
N GLN A 45 40.28 -1.35 -3.25
CA GLN A 45 39.06 -1.95 -3.82
C GLN A 45 38.87 -3.42 -3.41
N ALA A 46 39.95 -4.19 -3.29
CA ALA A 46 39.90 -5.56 -2.78
C ALA A 46 39.55 -5.61 -1.27
N ALA A 47 40.07 -4.68 -0.47
CA ALA A 47 39.75 -4.55 0.95
C ALA A 47 38.29 -4.13 1.16
N GLU A 48 37.78 -3.14 0.42
CA GLU A 48 36.38 -2.71 0.43
C GLU A 48 35.44 -3.84 0.01
N LYS A 49 35.77 -4.58 -1.07
CA LYS A 49 34.96 -5.72 -1.50
C LYS A 49 34.95 -6.84 -0.45
N LYS A 50 36.06 -7.06 0.27
CA LYS A 50 36.13 -8.01 1.38
C LYS A 50 35.35 -7.53 2.61
N ALA A 51 35.38 -6.23 2.92
CA ALA A 51 34.60 -5.62 3.98
C ALA A 51 33.08 -5.67 3.68
N ALA A 52 32.67 -5.37 2.45
CA ALA A 52 31.29 -5.50 1.98
C ALA A 52 30.79 -6.96 2.04
N ALA A 53 31.63 -7.93 1.63
CA ALA A 53 31.30 -9.35 1.75
C ALA A 53 31.18 -9.79 3.22
N ALA A 54 32.04 -9.31 4.12
CA ALA A 54 31.95 -9.58 5.56
C ALA A 54 30.70 -8.93 6.19
N ALA A 55 30.33 -7.71 5.77
CA ALA A 55 29.11 -7.04 6.20
C ALA A 55 27.85 -7.79 5.72
N ALA A 56 27.84 -8.28 4.47
CA ALA A 56 26.77 -9.11 3.94
C ALA A 56 26.64 -10.45 4.68
N ALA A 57 27.75 -11.10 5.02
CA ALA A 57 27.75 -12.33 5.82
C ALA A 57 27.24 -12.08 7.25
N ALA A 58 27.63 -10.97 7.88
CA ALA A 58 27.14 -10.57 9.21
C ALA A 58 25.63 -10.22 9.19
N ALA A 59 25.14 -9.61 8.11
CA ALA A 59 23.71 -9.35 7.91
C ALA A 59 22.92 -10.67 7.75
N ALA A 60 23.44 -11.62 6.97
CA ALA A 60 22.85 -12.95 6.82
C ALA A 60 22.81 -13.72 8.17
N GLN A 61 23.86 -13.63 8.99
CA GLN A 61 23.87 -14.23 10.33
C GLN A 61 22.90 -13.56 11.30
N LYS A 62 22.65 -12.24 11.19
CA LYS A 62 21.58 -11.55 11.95
C LYS A 62 20.16 -11.93 11.50
N GLN A 63 19.98 -12.30 10.23
CA GLN A 63 18.72 -12.87 9.75
C GLN A 63 18.51 -14.32 10.21
N ALA A 64 19.60 -15.11 10.33
CA ALA A 64 19.55 -16.49 10.85
C ALA A 64 19.41 -16.59 12.38
N SER A 65 19.80 -15.57 13.15
CA SER A 65 19.64 -15.53 14.62
C SER A 65 18.35 -14.83 15.09
N SER A 66 17.65 -14.12 14.20
CA SER A 66 16.30 -13.60 14.45
C SER A 66 15.18 -14.59 14.08
N SER A 67 15.51 -15.73 13.44
CA SER A 67 14.55 -16.78 13.09
C SER A 67 14.29 -17.83 14.18
N SER A 68 14.83 -17.69 15.40
CA SER A 68 14.63 -18.67 16.51
C SER A 68 13.77 -18.17 17.69
N SER A 69 13.28 -16.93 17.66
CA SER A 69 12.42 -16.37 18.73
C SER A 69 10.94 -16.20 18.34
N ASN A 70 10.47 -16.89 17.29
CA ASN A 70 9.03 -17.04 17.04
C ASN A 70 8.42 -18.07 18.01
N LYS A 71 8.46 -17.78 19.32
CA LYS A 71 7.65 -18.49 20.32
C LYS A 71 6.21 -18.08 20.09
N SER A 72 5.56 -18.81 19.19
CA SER A 72 4.18 -18.60 18.79
C SER A 72 3.29 -18.50 20.02
N ASN A 73 2.68 -17.32 20.22
CA ASN A 73 1.44 -17.26 20.96
C ASN A 73 0.46 -18.17 20.17
N PRO A 74 -0.05 -19.28 20.74
CA PRO A 74 -0.80 -20.25 19.97
C PRO A 74 -2.02 -19.56 19.39
N ARG A 75 -2.10 -19.48 18.05
CA ARG A 75 -3.29 -18.98 17.38
C ARG A 75 -4.45 -19.84 17.86
N LYS A 76 -5.44 -19.22 18.50
CA LYS A 76 -6.69 -19.87 18.90
C LYS A 76 -7.21 -20.65 17.67
N PRO A 77 -7.58 -21.93 17.80
CA PRO A 77 -8.06 -22.70 16.66
C PRO A 77 -9.25 -21.98 16.04
N GLN A 78 -9.23 -21.83 14.71
CA GLN A 78 -10.24 -21.06 13.98
C GLN A 78 -11.59 -21.76 14.07
N SER A 79 -12.65 -21.01 14.36
CA SER A 79 -14.01 -21.56 14.32
C SER A 79 -14.36 -22.03 12.89
N SER A 80 -15.34 -22.92 12.77
CA SER A 80 -15.85 -23.36 11.48
C SER A 80 -16.34 -22.17 10.64
N ASP A 81 -16.99 -21.19 11.29
CA ASP A 81 -17.48 -19.97 10.65
C ASP A 81 -16.33 -19.10 10.11
N GLU A 82 -15.21 -18.98 10.86
CA GLU A 82 -14.00 -18.30 10.36
C GLU A 82 -13.40 -19.02 9.15
N GLN A 83 -13.41 -20.35 9.15
CA GLN A 83 -12.90 -21.16 8.03
C GLN A 83 -13.78 -20.99 6.79
N LEU A 84 -15.11 -21.08 6.95
CA LEU A 84 -16.09 -20.89 5.88
C LEU A 84 -16.07 -19.46 5.34
N SER A 85 -16.05 -18.45 6.21
CA SER A 85 -15.91 -17.03 5.85
C SER A 85 -14.63 -16.76 5.05
N ARG A 86 -13.51 -17.42 5.40
CA ARG A 86 -12.26 -17.33 4.62
C ARG A 86 -12.34 -18.07 3.28
N ALA A 87 -13.02 -19.21 3.20
CA ALA A 87 -13.23 -19.94 1.95
C ALA A 87 -14.08 -19.12 0.97
N LEU A 88 -15.22 -18.60 1.43
CA LEU A 88 -16.11 -17.70 0.67
C LEU A 88 -15.36 -16.45 0.20
N ALA A 89 -14.63 -15.77 1.09
CA ALA A 89 -13.85 -14.59 0.73
C ALA A 89 -12.76 -14.88 -0.31
N TYR A 90 -12.14 -16.08 -0.31
CA TYR A 90 -11.17 -16.46 -1.33
C TYR A 90 -11.84 -16.70 -2.68
N ILE A 91 -12.89 -17.54 -2.70
CA ILE A 91 -13.61 -17.91 -3.93
C ILE A 91 -14.16 -16.65 -4.62
N LEU A 92 -14.96 -15.88 -3.90
CA LEU A 92 -15.71 -14.76 -4.45
C LEU A 92 -14.80 -13.61 -4.94
N ARG A 93 -13.63 -13.42 -4.33
CA ARG A 93 -12.73 -12.28 -4.64
C ARG A 93 -11.60 -12.61 -5.61
N HIS A 94 -11.14 -13.87 -5.61
CA HIS A 94 -9.87 -14.26 -6.25
C HIS A 94 -9.92 -15.66 -6.91
N GLY A 95 -10.85 -16.52 -6.50
CA GLY A 95 -10.85 -17.95 -6.81
C GLY A 95 -11.84 -18.38 -7.89
N ALA A 96 -12.89 -17.60 -8.18
CA ALA A 96 -14.01 -18.01 -9.03
C ALA A 96 -13.56 -18.62 -10.38
N GLU A 97 -12.79 -17.85 -11.16
CA GLU A 97 -12.24 -18.31 -12.46
C GLU A 97 -11.35 -19.56 -12.33
N LYS A 98 -10.62 -19.70 -11.21
CA LYS A 98 -9.72 -20.86 -10.96
C LYS A 98 -10.45 -22.10 -10.47
N GLU A 99 -11.61 -21.94 -9.85
CA GLU A 99 -12.45 -23.04 -9.36
C GLU A 99 -13.58 -23.41 -10.35
N GLY A 100 -13.52 -22.85 -11.57
CA GLY A 100 -14.44 -23.14 -12.66
C GLY A 100 -15.86 -22.63 -12.40
N LEU A 101 -16.00 -21.55 -11.63
CA LEU A 101 -17.28 -20.96 -11.27
C LEU A 101 -17.66 -19.84 -12.25
N ALA A 102 -18.90 -19.88 -12.74
CA ALA A 102 -19.48 -18.78 -13.48
C ALA A 102 -19.78 -17.61 -12.51
N ILE A 103 -18.98 -16.55 -12.61
CA ILE A 103 -19.22 -15.30 -11.89
C ILE A 103 -19.89 -14.31 -12.83
N ARG A 104 -21.02 -13.75 -12.40
CA ARG A 104 -21.73 -12.67 -13.10
C ARG A 104 -20.90 -11.39 -13.04
N SER A 105 -21.14 -10.45 -13.96
CA SER A 105 -20.46 -9.15 -13.99
C SER A 105 -20.72 -8.31 -12.73
N ASP A 106 -21.83 -8.54 -12.03
CA ASP A 106 -22.21 -7.95 -10.73
C ASP A 106 -21.52 -8.60 -9.50
N GLY A 107 -20.68 -9.62 -9.73
CA GLY A 107 -19.93 -10.35 -8.72
C GLY A 107 -20.67 -11.54 -8.08
N TYR A 108 -21.93 -11.79 -8.45
CA TYR A 108 -22.70 -12.90 -7.91
C TYR A 108 -22.29 -14.26 -8.52
N ILE A 109 -22.25 -15.29 -7.67
CA ILE A 109 -22.11 -16.70 -8.02
C ILE A 109 -23.27 -17.47 -7.38
N GLN A 110 -23.80 -18.47 -8.07
CA GLN A 110 -24.84 -19.35 -7.54
C GLN A 110 -24.33 -20.07 -6.28
N LEU A 111 -25.11 -20.03 -5.19
CA LEU A 111 -24.65 -20.47 -3.88
C LEU A 111 -24.35 -21.97 -3.84
N ASP A 112 -25.20 -22.79 -4.47
CA ASP A 112 -25.03 -24.26 -4.53
C ASP A 112 -23.71 -24.65 -5.20
N ASP A 113 -23.28 -23.87 -6.18
CA ASP A 113 -22.03 -24.06 -6.89
C ASP A 113 -20.82 -23.75 -5.99
N VAL A 114 -20.91 -22.71 -5.16
CA VAL A 114 -19.91 -22.31 -4.16
C VAL A 114 -19.84 -23.34 -3.03
N LEU A 115 -20.98 -23.74 -2.46
CA LEU A 115 -21.11 -24.85 -1.50
C LEU A 115 -20.61 -26.18 -2.12
N GLY A 116 -20.70 -26.29 -3.45
CA GLY A 116 -20.20 -27.39 -4.25
C GLY A 116 -18.67 -27.53 -4.25
N ARG A 117 -17.90 -26.47 -3.96
CA ARG A 117 -16.43 -26.48 -4.13
C ARG A 117 -15.69 -27.22 -3.00
N PRO A 118 -14.54 -27.88 -3.28
CA PRO A 118 -13.78 -28.63 -2.29
C PRO A 118 -13.40 -27.84 -1.03
N ARG A 119 -13.03 -26.56 -1.18
CA ARG A 119 -12.65 -25.68 -0.06
C ARG A 119 -13.78 -25.39 0.93
N VAL A 120 -15.03 -25.41 0.46
CA VAL A 120 -16.22 -25.19 1.29
C VAL A 120 -16.66 -26.53 1.89
N LYS A 121 -16.75 -27.59 1.07
CA LYS A 121 -17.06 -28.96 1.51
C LYS A 121 -16.12 -29.52 2.59
N SER A 122 -14.88 -29.04 2.67
CA SER A 122 -13.91 -29.45 3.70
C SER A 122 -14.12 -28.81 5.08
N VAL A 123 -14.95 -27.78 5.19
CA VAL A 123 -15.27 -27.16 6.49
C VAL A 123 -16.30 -28.02 7.21
N ASN A 124 -16.06 -28.36 8.48
CA ASN A 124 -16.99 -29.13 9.29
C ASN A 124 -17.83 -28.17 10.14
N MET A 125 -19.12 -28.06 9.86
CA MET A 125 -20.06 -27.32 10.71
C MET A 125 -20.54 -28.23 11.84
N ALA A 126 -20.74 -27.65 13.02
CA ALA A 126 -21.31 -28.36 14.16
C ALA A 126 -22.81 -28.56 13.95
N GLU A 127 -23.30 -29.74 14.32
CA GLU A 127 -24.71 -30.11 14.27
C GLU A 127 -25.27 -30.25 15.69
N ALA A 128 -26.57 -29.98 15.87
CA ALA A 128 -27.20 -29.95 17.19
C ALA A 128 -27.09 -31.28 17.96
N GLU A 129 -27.01 -32.40 17.25
CA GLU A 129 -26.88 -33.75 17.83
C GLU A 129 -25.42 -34.22 17.97
N GLY A 130 -24.43 -33.31 17.89
CA GLY A 130 -23.01 -33.63 18.03
C GLY A 130 -22.36 -34.18 16.75
N GLY A 131 -23.10 -34.21 15.65
CA GLY A 131 -22.61 -34.55 14.31
C GLY A 131 -21.69 -33.48 13.70
N LYS A 132 -21.05 -33.85 12.59
CA LYS A 132 -20.33 -32.94 11.69
C LYS A 132 -21.01 -32.96 10.34
N ARG A 133 -21.55 -31.82 9.91
CA ARG A 133 -22.18 -31.66 8.59
C ARG A 133 -21.37 -30.71 7.71
N ARG A 134 -21.67 -30.73 6.41
CA ARG A 134 -21.14 -29.76 5.44
C ARG A 134 -21.84 -28.39 5.63
N PRO A 135 -21.23 -27.29 5.16
CA PRO A 135 -21.88 -26.01 5.09
C PRO A 135 -23.13 -26.05 4.20
N GLY A 136 -24.19 -25.37 4.64
CA GLY A 136 -25.44 -25.15 3.90
C GLY A 136 -25.80 -23.67 3.85
N LEU A 137 -27.01 -23.38 3.35
CA LEU A 137 -27.54 -22.02 3.21
C LEU A 137 -27.52 -21.24 4.53
N ASP A 138 -27.97 -21.86 5.62
CA ASP A 138 -28.14 -21.18 6.91
C ASP A 138 -26.81 -20.77 7.55
N ASP A 139 -25.73 -21.52 7.30
CA ASP A 139 -24.37 -21.13 7.74
C ASP A 139 -23.89 -19.89 6.98
N VAL A 140 -24.22 -19.79 5.69
CA VAL A 140 -23.84 -18.63 4.86
C VAL A 140 -24.69 -17.42 5.21
N LYS A 141 -25.99 -17.58 5.49
CA LYS A 141 -26.86 -16.53 6.07
C LYS A 141 -26.28 -16.02 7.39
N SER A 142 -25.99 -16.92 8.32
CA SER A 142 -25.34 -16.59 9.60
C SER A 142 -24.02 -15.84 9.42
N ILE A 143 -23.15 -16.24 8.47
CA ILE A 143 -21.87 -15.56 8.17
C ILE A 143 -22.04 -14.19 7.52
N VAL A 144 -23.15 -13.95 6.80
CA VAL A 144 -23.49 -12.65 6.22
C VAL A 144 -24.02 -11.71 7.31
N GLU A 145 -24.93 -12.20 8.15
CA GLU A 145 -25.55 -11.45 9.25
C GLU A 145 -24.57 -11.12 10.39
N SER A 146 -23.78 -12.09 10.85
CA SER A 146 -22.76 -11.91 11.90
C SER A 146 -21.53 -11.13 11.45
N ASN A 147 -21.48 -10.67 10.20
CA ASN A 147 -20.31 -9.99 9.67
C ASN A 147 -20.23 -8.53 10.11
N ASP A 148 -19.40 -8.24 11.13
CA ASP A 148 -18.94 -6.89 11.52
C ASP A 148 -18.68 -5.94 10.33
N LYS A 149 -18.27 -6.50 9.18
CA LYS A 149 -17.79 -5.79 8.00
C LYS A 149 -18.64 -5.97 6.74
N LYS A 150 -19.85 -6.54 6.85
CA LYS A 150 -20.77 -6.80 5.72
C LYS A 150 -20.04 -7.24 4.44
N ARG A 151 -19.16 -8.25 4.56
CA ARG A 151 -18.21 -8.63 3.50
C ARG A 151 -18.84 -9.33 2.31
N PHE A 152 -20.05 -9.84 2.52
CA PHE A 152 -20.82 -10.68 1.62
C PHE A 152 -22.24 -10.16 1.55
N GLU A 153 -22.87 -10.37 0.40
CA GLU A 153 -24.31 -10.18 0.21
C GLU A 153 -24.89 -11.48 -0.33
N LEU A 154 -26.09 -11.82 0.15
CA LEU A 154 -26.93 -12.88 -0.39
C LEU A 154 -28.10 -12.23 -1.14
N MET A 155 -28.48 -12.84 -2.25
CA MET A 155 -29.66 -12.50 -3.02
C MET A 155 -30.44 -13.79 -3.29
N GLU A 156 -31.76 -13.73 -3.16
CA GLU A 156 -32.67 -14.79 -3.62
C GLU A 156 -33.24 -14.33 -4.96
N GLU A 157 -33.00 -15.13 -6.01
CA GLU A 157 -33.60 -14.91 -7.34
C GLU A 157 -34.85 -15.78 -7.48
N GLN A 158 -35.61 -15.58 -8.56
CA GLN A 158 -36.87 -16.30 -8.79
C GLN A 158 -36.67 -17.82 -8.71
N GLN A 159 -37.65 -18.54 -8.15
CA GLN A 159 -37.63 -19.98 -7.85
C GLN A 159 -36.76 -20.41 -6.64
N GLY A 160 -36.36 -19.48 -5.77
CA GLY A 160 -35.65 -19.80 -4.52
C GLY A 160 -34.16 -20.09 -4.73
N GLN A 161 -33.60 -19.67 -5.86
CA GLN A 161 -32.20 -19.84 -6.17
C GLN A 161 -31.37 -18.78 -5.44
N TRP A 162 -30.52 -19.22 -4.52
CA TRP A 162 -29.65 -18.33 -3.77
C TRP A 162 -28.36 -18.02 -4.54
N TRP A 163 -27.98 -16.75 -4.53
CA TRP A 163 -26.76 -16.20 -5.09
C TRP A 163 -25.96 -15.49 -3.99
N VAL A 164 -24.64 -15.59 -4.03
CA VAL A 164 -23.73 -14.94 -3.08
C VAL A 164 -22.64 -14.17 -3.81
N ARG A 165 -22.31 -12.98 -3.30
CA ARG A 165 -21.14 -12.20 -3.75
C ARG A 165 -20.29 -11.74 -2.58
N ALA A 166 -19.04 -11.39 -2.86
CA ALA A 166 -18.31 -10.47 -2.00
C ALA A 166 -18.74 -9.03 -2.34
N VAL A 167 -18.93 -8.17 -1.36
CA VAL A 167 -19.31 -6.77 -1.65
C VAL A 167 -18.13 -5.96 -2.19
N GLN A 168 -16.90 -6.37 -1.84
CA GLN A 168 -15.67 -5.63 -2.20
C GLN A 168 -14.42 -6.49 -2.23
N GLY A 169 -13.38 -5.95 -2.87
CA GLY A 169 -12.02 -6.46 -2.80
C GLY A 169 -11.73 -7.58 -3.78
N HIS A 170 -12.47 -7.60 -4.89
CA HIS A 170 -12.21 -8.44 -6.05
C HIS A 170 -10.83 -8.15 -6.66
N SER A 171 -10.19 -9.18 -7.19
CA SER A 171 -9.03 -9.08 -8.10
C SER A 171 -9.31 -9.76 -9.44
N LEU A 172 -10.57 -10.08 -9.71
CA LEU A 172 -11.06 -10.69 -10.95
C LEU A 172 -11.40 -9.57 -11.92
N LYS A 173 -10.93 -9.67 -13.18
CA LYS A 173 -11.19 -8.65 -14.21
C LYS A 173 -12.61 -8.70 -14.77
N SER A 174 -13.29 -9.84 -14.57
CA SER A 174 -14.64 -10.16 -15.03
C SER A 174 -15.74 -9.52 -14.19
N VAL A 175 -15.41 -8.99 -12.99
CA VAL A 175 -16.37 -8.39 -12.06
C VAL A 175 -16.29 -6.86 -12.12
N VAL A 176 -17.41 -6.23 -12.44
CA VAL A 176 -17.65 -4.80 -12.27
C VAL A 176 -17.96 -4.54 -10.80
N GLU A 177 -17.17 -3.70 -10.16
CA GLU A 177 -17.43 -3.29 -8.76
C GLU A 177 -18.68 -2.40 -8.76
N LEU A 178 -19.76 -2.89 -8.14
CA LEU A 178 -21.12 -2.42 -8.41
C LEU A 178 -21.46 -1.13 -7.66
N GLU A 179 -22.02 -0.16 -8.39
CA GLU A 179 -22.56 1.12 -7.92
C GLU A 179 -21.72 1.82 -6.84
N HIS A 180 -20.71 2.54 -7.32
CA HIS A 180 -20.02 3.54 -6.52
C HIS A 180 -20.60 4.93 -6.80
N VAL A 181 -20.92 5.68 -5.74
CA VAL A 181 -21.26 7.10 -5.84
C VAL A 181 -19.97 7.91 -5.93
N PRO A 182 -19.72 8.71 -6.99
CA PRO A 182 -18.57 9.60 -7.04
C PRO A 182 -18.63 10.61 -5.89
N LEU A 183 -17.55 10.74 -5.12
CA LEU A 183 -17.46 11.73 -4.06
C LEU A 183 -17.03 13.07 -4.66
N THR A 184 -17.84 14.09 -4.41
CA THR A 184 -17.63 15.48 -4.81
C THR A 184 -17.73 16.37 -3.57
N LEU A 185 -17.25 17.61 -3.64
CA LEU A 185 -17.31 18.54 -2.51
C LEU A 185 -18.74 18.71 -1.97
N ASP A 186 -19.74 18.74 -2.86
CA ASP A 186 -21.15 18.90 -2.53
C ASP A 186 -21.75 17.70 -1.75
N ASN A 187 -21.17 16.50 -1.92
CA ASN A 187 -21.67 15.26 -1.31
C ASN A 187 -20.77 14.66 -0.21
N LEU A 188 -19.74 15.38 0.24
CA LEU A 188 -18.91 14.95 1.37
C LEU A 188 -19.68 14.77 2.69
N HIS A 189 -20.88 15.36 2.83
CA HIS A 189 -21.79 15.09 3.95
C HIS A 189 -22.11 13.60 4.11
N LEU A 190 -22.12 12.81 3.02
CA LEU A 190 -22.32 11.35 3.04
C LEU A 190 -21.28 10.60 3.89
N LEU A 191 -20.12 11.24 4.15
CA LEU A 191 -19.04 10.67 4.94
C LEU A 191 -19.24 10.84 6.44
N LYS A 192 -19.92 11.91 6.90
CA LYS A 192 -20.26 12.09 8.32
C LYS A 192 -21.03 10.85 8.83
N ALA A 193 -20.77 10.45 10.07
CA ALA A 193 -21.38 9.24 10.63
C ALA A 193 -22.86 9.51 10.91
N ALA A 194 -23.74 8.61 10.44
CA ALA A 194 -25.14 8.66 10.84
C ALA A 194 -25.21 8.33 12.34
N GLN A 195 -25.68 9.29 13.13
CA GLN A 195 -26.01 9.07 14.54
C GLN A 195 -27.11 8.00 14.60
N ARG A 196 -27.01 7.04 15.52
CA ARG A 196 -27.94 5.89 15.54
C ARG A 196 -29.21 6.26 16.32
N GLY A 197 -30.13 6.95 15.65
CA GLY A 197 -31.42 7.36 16.21
C GLY A 197 -32.49 7.64 15.15
N ASP A 198 -32.08 8.16 13.99
CA ASP A 198 -32.99 8.58 12.93
C ASP A 198 -33.80 7.40 12.37
N THR A 199 -35.13 7.51 12.43
CA THR A 199 -36.03 6.57 11.75
C THR A 199 -35.94 6.76 10.23
N HIS A 200 -36.52 5.84 9.46
CA HIS A 200 -36.44 5.87 7.98
C HIS A 200 -37.07 7.12 7.34
N GLU A 201 -37.84 7.90 8.10
CA GLU A 201 -38.44 9.18 7.68
C GLU A 201 -37.61 10.39 8.19
N ASP A 202 -37.09 10.33 9.43
CA ASP A 202 -36.19 11.36 9.96
C ASP A 202 -34.85 11.43 9.22
N ALA A 203 -34.33 10.29 8.74
CA ALA A 203 -33.07 10.25 7.99
C ALA A 203 -33.12 11.08 6.69
N LEU A 204 -34.30 11.20 6.07
CA LEU A 204 -34.50 12.01 4.87
C LEU A 204 -34.64 13.51 5.22
N ALA A 205 -35.26 13.83 6.37
CA ALA A 205 -35.29 15.20 6.89
C ALA A 205 -33.88 15.66 7.29
N SER A 206 -33.11 14.80 7.96
CA SER A 206 -31.69 14.96 8.30
C SER A 206 -30.80 15.17 7.05
N GLU A 207 -31.05 14.43 5.96
CA GLU A 207 -30.38 14.67 4.67
C GLU A 207 -30.75 16.02 4.06
N VAL A 208 -32.01 16.45 4.11
CA VAL A 208 -32.46 17.76 3.60
C VAL A 208 -31.88 18.89 4.44
N ASP A 209 -31.91 18.79 5.77
CA ASP A 209 -31.33 19.79 6.68
C ASP A 209 -29.80 19.83 6.56
N ALA A 210 -29.11 18.71 6.35
CA ALA A 210 -27.67 18.71 6.03
C ALA A 210 -27.36 19.37 4.68
N LYS A 211 -28.28 19.29 3.71
CA LYS A 211 -28.21 19.99 2.41
C LYS A 211 -28.49 21.49 2.54
N LEU A 212 -29.40 21.87 3.45
CA LEU A 212 -29.88 23.24 3.63
C LEU A 212 -29.01 24.05 4.60
N ALA A 213 -28.44 23.40 5.62
CA ALA A 213 -27.53 24.00 6.60
C ALA A 213 -26.15 24.33 6.05
N GLY A 214 -25.85 23.94 4.80
CA GLY A 214 -24.69 24.38 4.03
C GLY A 214 -23.38 24.21 4.77
N LEU A 215 -22.78 23.01 4.72
CA LEU A 215 -21.44 22.74 5.25
C LEU A 215 -20.50 23.91 4.95
N HIS A 216 -20.01 24.60 6.00
CA HIS A 216 -18.93 25.55 5.81
C HIS A 216 -17.74 24.79 5.20
N ILE A 217 -17.19 25.35 4.13
CA ILE A 217 -16.13 24.74 3.32
C ILE A 217 -14.83 24.53 4.13
N ASP A 218 -14.77 25.12 5.33
CA ASP A 218 -13.67 25.06 6.30
C ASP A 218 -13.71 23.82 7.23
N ASP A 219 -14.79 23.04 7.24
CA ASP A 219 -14.84 21.73 7.92
C ASP A 219 -13.89 20.74 7.20
N VAL A 220 -12.74 20.44 7.81
CA VAL A 220 -11.81 19.41 7.28
C VAL A 220 -12.47 18.04 7.34
N VAL A 221 -12.86 17.51 6.18
CA VAL A 221 -13.45 16.17 6.06
C VAL A 221 -12.32 15.15 5.98
N GLU A 222 -12.16 14.35 7.04
CA GLU A 222 -11.09 13.34 7.12
C GLU A 222 -11.57 11.93 6.77
N VAL A 223 -10.73 11.19 6.03
CA VAL A 223 -10.84 9.73 5.88
C VAL A 223 -9.54 9.06 6.33
N ILE A 224 -9.65 7.83 6.86
CA ILE A 224 -8.54 7.17 7.54
C ILE A 224 -8.06 5.95 6.77
N HIS A 225 -6.74 5.86 6.53
CA HIS A 225 -6.08 4.65 6.07
C HIS A 225 -5.36 3.92 7.22
N GLY A 226 -5.69 2.65 7.42
CA GLY A 226 -5.10 1.80 8.46
C GLY A 226 -3.99 0.91 7.92
N THR A 227 -2.76 1.16 8.35
CA THR A 227 -1.55 0.44 7.92
C THR A 227 -0.72 -0.05 9.12
N TYR A 228 0.49 -0.57 8.86
CA TYR A 228 1.43 -1.05 9.87
C TYR A 228 2.68 -0.16 9.94
N ALA A 229 3.25 0.01 11.13
CA ALA A 229 4.44 0.85 11.36
C ALA A 229 5.62 0.57 10.41
N PRO A 230 6.00 -0.67 10.06
CA PRO A 230 7.07 -0.92 9.10
C PRO A 230 6.76 -0.51 7.66
N ALA A 231 5.47 -0.36 7.30
CA ALA A 231 5.08 0.11 5.96
C ALA A 231 5.10 1.65 5.84
N TRP A 232 5.17 2.38 6.97
CA TRP A 232 5.09 3.83 7.00
C TRP A 232 6.26 4.50 6.24
N GLU A 233 7.49 4.03 6.46
CA GLU A 233 8.68 4.54 5.78
C GLU A 233 8.58 4.36 4.26
N SER A 234 8.09 3.20 3.80
CA SER A 234 7.86 2.93 2.38
C SER A 234 6.74 3.80 1.78
N ILE A 235 5.69 4.11 2.54
CA ILE A 235 4.62 5.02 2.11
C ILE A 235 5.19 6.41 1.85
N LEU A 236 5.91 6.98 2.83
CA LEU A 236 6.58 8.28 2.69
C LEU A 236 7.57 8.29 1.52
N ALA A 237 8.48 7.31 1.46
CA ALA A 237 9.51 7.23 0.41
C ALA A 237 8.92 7.04 -1.00
N SER A 238 7.71 6.49 -1.11
CA SER A 238 7.02 6.31 -2.39
C SER A 238 6.13 7.49 -2.81
N GLY A 239 6.09 8.56 -2.00
CA GLY A 239 5.32 9.78 -2.22
C GLY A 239 3.88 9.76 -1.69
N GLY A 240 3.39 8.64 -1.14
CA GLY A 240 2.02 8.52 -0.64
C GLY A 240 1.50 7.08 -0.60
N LEU A 241 0.17 6.95 -0.51
CA LEU A 241 -0.51 5.65 -0.54
C LEU A 241 -0.71 5.16 -1.97
N LYS A 242 -0.64 3.84 -2.18
CA LYS A 242 -0.85 3.19 -3.47
C LYS A 242 -1.86 2.03 -3.34
N PRO A 243 -2.59 1.66 -4.41
CA PRO A 243 -3.48 0.49 -4.39
C PRO A 243 -2.77 -0.86 -4.10
N MET A 244 -1.44 -0.91 -4.29
CA MET A 244 -0.59 -2.11 -4.18
C MET A 244 -1.06 -3.23 -5.12
N SER A 245 -1.57 -4.34 -4.59
CA SER A 245 -2.08 -5.48 -5.37
C SER A 245 -3.60 -5.42 -5.62
N ARG A 246 -4.23 -4.26 -5.38
CA ARG A 246 -5.65 -4.01 -5.58
C ARG A 246 -5.85 -2.93 -6.65
N ASN A 247 -7.10 -2.76 -7.09
CA ASN A 247 -7.48 -1.67 -7.99
C ASN A 247 -7.56 -0.32 -7.28
N HIS A 248 -7.96 -0.31 -6.00
CA HIS A 248 -8.21 0.91 -5.22
C HIS A 248 -7.51 0.92 -3.85
N ILE A 249 -7.04 2.09 -3.43
CA ILE A 249 -6.73 2.43 -2.04
C ILE A 249 -8.05 2.40 -1.26
N HIS A 250 -8.08 1.69 -0.13
CA HIS A 250 -9.27 1.58 0.71
C HIS A 250 -9.12 2.48 1.94
N LEU A 251 -10.15 3.26 2.22
CA LEU A 251 -10.21 4.28 3.27
C LEU A 251 -11.48 4.10 4.10
N ALA A 252 -11.39 4.36 5.41
CA ALA A 252 -12.51 4.28 6.34
C ALA A 252 -13.01 5.67 6.72
N LYS A 253 -14.31 5.81 6.99
CA LYS A 253 -14.94 7.07 7.41
C LYS A 253 -14.63 7.49 8.84
N GLY A 254 -13.88 6.68 9.60
CA GLY A 254 -13.58 6.89 11.02
C GLY A 254 -12.84 5.71 11.65
N LYS A 255 -12.51 5.85 12.94
CA LYS A 255 -11.77 4.86 13.75
C LYS A 255 -12.60 3.61 14.01
N PHE A 256 -11.92 2.56 14.43
CA PHE A 256 -12.60 1.39 14.99
C PHE A 256 -13.10 1.72 16.39
N GLY A 257 -14.40 1.58 16.64
CA GLY A 257 -15.03 1.86 17.94
C GLY A 257 -15.63 3.26 18.08
N GLU A 258 -15.55 4.11 17.05
CA GLU A 258 -16.38 5.32 16.98
C GLU A 258 -17.86 4.95 16.73
N GLU A 259 -18.76 5.70 17.36
CA GLU A 259 -20.20 5.47 17.26
C GLU A 259 -20.70 5.67 15.82
N GLY A 260 -21.52 4.74 15.32
CA GLY A 260 -21.97 4.73 13.92
C GLY A 260 -20.92 4.34 12.87
N VAL A 261 -19.67 4.06 13.26
CA VAL A 261 -18.56 3.80 12.30
C VAL A 261 -18.21 2.32 12.18
N ILE A 262 -18.64 1.70 11.07
CA ILE A 262 -18.11 0.39 10.63
C ILE A 262 -16.76 0.60 9.93
N SER A 263 -15.66 0.56 10.70
CA SER A 263 -14.33 0.81 10.13
C SER A 263 -13.82 -0.37 9.29
N GLY A 264 -13.62 -0.13 7.99
CA GLY A 264 -13.05 -1.09 7.03
C GLY A 264 -11.64 -1.55 7.39
N MET A 265 -10.90 -0.77 8.18
CA MET A 265 -9.51 -1.04 8.61
C MET A 265 -9.34 -2.33 9.41
N ARG A 266 -8.18 -3.01 9.30
CA ARG A 266 -7.90 -4.21 10.11
C ARG A 266 -7.81 -3.81 11.60
N LYS A 267 -8.45 -4.55 12.52
CA LYS A 267 -8.33 -4.33 13.99
C LYS A 267 -6.86 -4.35 14.48
N SER A 268 -5.95 -4.97 13.72
CA SER A 268 -4.51 -5.02 13.99
C SER A 268 -3.67 -3.88 13.37
N ALA A 269 -4.27 -2.96 12.59
CA ALA A 269 -3.54 -1.82 12.05
C ALA A 269 -2.99 -0.96 13.19
N ASN A 270 -1.74 -0.52 13.08
CA ASN A 270 -1.03 0.22 14.14
C ASN A 270 -0.40 1.56 13.71
N ARG A 271 -0.73 1.99 12.49
CA ARG A 271 -0.62 3.37 12.01
C ARG A 271 -1.95 3.77 11.36
N LEU A 272 -2.48 4.91 11.77
CA LEU A 272 -3.68 5.51 11.20
C LEU A 272 -3.27 6.80 10.48
N ILE A 273 -3.39 6.84 9.17
CA ILE A 273 -3.08 8.01 8.33
C ILE A 273 -4.40 8.72 8.06
N TYR A 274 -4.49 10.00 8.41
CA TYR A 274 -5.66 10.85 8.17
C TYR A 274 -5.44 11.66 6.91
N ILE A 275 -6.46 11.71 6.07
CA ILE A 275 -6.41 12.31 4.74
C ILE A 275 -7.53 13.33 4.62
N ASP A 276 -7.18 14.56 4.27
CA ASP A 276 -8.12 15.59 3.82
C ASP A 276 -8.63 15.22 2.42
N ILE A 277 -9.85 14.67 2.36
CA ILE A 277 -10.47 14.27 1.10
C ILE A 277 -10.95 15.48 0.28
N ALA A 278 -11.31 16.58 0.94
CA ALA A 278 -11.80 17.79 0.28
C ALA A 278 -10.67 18.46 -0.51
N ARG A 279 -9.48 18.56 0.06
CA ARG A 279 -8.27 19.03 -0.64
C ARG A 279 -7.87 18.10 -1.78
N ALA A 280 -7.91 16.78 -1.57
CA ALA A 280 -7.58 15.82 -2.62
C ALA A 280 -8.55 15.90 -3.82
N ILE A 281 -9.85 16.07 -3.58
CA ILE A 281 -10.85 16.29 -4.64
C ILE A 281 -10.64 17.62 -5.36
N LYS A 282 -10.34 18.72 -4.64
CA LYS A 282 -10.01 20.03 -5.25
C LYS A 282 -8.81 19.94 -6.20
N ASP A 283 -7.80 19.14 -5.86
CA ASP A 283 -6.62 18.89 -6.68
C ASP A 283 -6.85 17.83 -7.78
N GLY A 284 -8.08 17.33 -7.96
CA GLY A 284 -8.47 16.44 -9.07
C GLY A 284 -8.34 14.94 -8.80
N VAL A 285 -8.08 14.51 -7.57
CA VAL A 285 -8.07 13.09 -7.18
C VAL A 285 -9.50 12.57 -7.08
N GLU A 286 -9.82 11.52 -7.83
CA GLU A 286 -11.14 10.91 -7.82
C GLU A 286 -11.31 9.97 -6.63
N PHE A 287 -12.40 10.16 -5.89
CA PHE A 287 -12.85 9.25 -4.84
C PHE A 287 -14.25 8.77 -5.14
N VAL A 288 -14.57 7.57 -4.69
CA VAL A 288 -15.91 7.00 -4.80
C VAL A 288 -16.30 6.32 -3.49
N LEU A 289 -17.59 6.40 -3.15
CA LEU A 289 -18.19 5.74 -2.00
C LEU A 289 -18.93 4.50 -2.48
N SER A 290 -18.56 3.33 -1.96
CA SER A 290 -19.22 2.07 -2.27
C SER A 290 -20.49 1.83 -1.45
N SER A 291 -21.32 0.90 -1.91
CA SER A 291 -22.54 0.44 -1.22
C SER A 291 -22.33 0.06 0.25
N ASN A 292 -21.21 -0.60 0.58
CA ASN A 292 -20.83 -0.93 1.96
C ASN A 292 -20.17 0.23 2.74
N ARG A 293 -20.32 1.47 2.27
CA ARG A 293 -19.88 2.73 2.90
C ARG A 293 -18.35 2.84 3.09
N VAL A 294 -17.57 2.11 2.29
CA VAL A 294 -16.11 2.23 2.22
C VAL A 294 -15.73 3.28 1.18
N VAL A 295 -14.74 4.11 1.49
CA VAL A 295 -14.23 5.10 0.55
C VAL A 295 -13.07 4.50 -0.24
N LEU A 296 -13.11 4.67 -1.56
CA LEU A 296 -12.15 4.13 -2.51
C LEU A 296 -11.55 5.25 -3.36
N THR A 297 -10.28 5.11 -3.73
CA THR A 297 -9.63 5.95 -4.77
C THR A 297 -8.54 5.15 -5.48
N ALA A 298 -8.28 5.45 -6.76
CA ALA A 298 -7.11 4.93 -7.47
C ALA A 298 -5.81 5.68 -7.09
N GLY A 299 -5.92 6.82 -6.39
CA GLY A 299 -4.88 7.84 -6.30
C GLY A 299 -5.05 8.88 -7.43
N ASP A 300 -4.08 9.78 -7.55
CA ASP A 300 -3.99 10.71 -8.68
C ASP A 300 -3.92 9.95 -10.03
N LYS A 301 -4.54 10.52 -11.08
CA LYS A 301 -4.69 9.90 -12.40
C LYS A 301 -3.37 9.67 -13.13
N GLN A 302 -2.33 10.46 -12.85
CA GLN A 302 -1.04 10.37 -13.54
C GLN A 302 -0.08 9.41 -12.83
N SER A 303 -0.09 9.43 -11.49
CA SER A 303 0.87 8.69 -10.65
C SER A 303 0.31 7.40 -10.04
N GLY A 304 -1.01 7.26 -9.91
CA GLY A 304 -1.65 6.18 -9.14
C GLY A 304 -1.36 6.26 -7.63
N VAL A 305 -1.02 7.47 -7.13
CA VAL A 305 -0.64 7.71 -5.74
C VAL A 305 -1.60 8.71 -5.10
N LEU A 306 -2.09 8.41 -3.89
CA LEU A 306 -2.71 9.40 -3.02
C LEU A 306 -1.60 10.04 -2.19
N GLY A 307 -1.18 11.24 -2.61
CA GLY A 307 0.06 11.88 -2.16
C GLY A 307 0.07 12.32 -0.69
N VAL A 308 1.27 12.37 -0.10
CA VAL A 308 1.49 12.79 1.30
C VAL A 308 1.01 14.22 1.61
N GLN A 309 0.86 15.10 0.61
CA GLN A 309 0.35 16.47 0.79
C GLN A 309 -1.10 16.54 1.27
N TYR A 310 -1.86 15.44 1.13
CA TYR A 310 -3.22 15.32 1.64
C TYR A 310 -3.28 14.78 3.06
N PHE A 311 -2.15 14.37 3.65
CA PHE A 311 -2.15 13.78 4.99
C PHE A 311 -2.18 14.87 6.05
N THR A 312 -3.21 14.89 6.90
CA THR A 312 -3.36 15.89 7.97
C THR A 312 -2.54 15.51 9.21
N ARG A 313 -2.47 14.20 9.53
CA ARG A 313 -1.60 13.61 10.57
C ARG A 313 -1.48 12.09 10.40
N VAL A 314 -0.58 11.48 11.16
CA VAL A 314 -0.55 10.04 11.39
C VAL A 314 -0.51 9.76 12.89
N GLU A 315 -1.36 8.85 13.36
CA GLU A 315 -1.42 8.40 14.76
C GLU A 315 -0.93 6.95 14.92
N ASP A 316 -0.49 6.60 16.13
CA ASP A 316 -0.36 5.21 16.60
C ASP A 316 -1.66 4.68 17.23
N GLN A 317 -1.68 3.41 17.67
CA GLN A 317 -2.86 2.79 18.30
C GLN A 317 -3.30 3.44 19.62
N LYS A 318 -2.47 4.30 20.22
CA LYS A 318 -2.78 5.05 21.44
C LYS A 318 -3.26 6.47 21.13
N GLY A 319 -3.53 6.79 19.85
CA GLY A 319 -3.92 8.13 19.40
C GLY A 319 -2.77 9.15 19.44
N ARG A 320 -1.52 8.72 19.64
CA ARG A 320 -0.38 9.65 19.68
C ARG A 320 0.02 9.99 18.25
N VAL A 321 0.09 11.28 17.94
CA VAL A 321 0.60 11.76 16.65
C VAL A 321 2.08 11.36 16.52
N VAL A 322 2.40 10.62 15.46
CA VAL A 322 3.75 10.17 15.11
C VAL A 322 4.31 10.88 13.86
N TRP A 323 3.45 11.58 13.14
CA TRP A 323 3.82 12.46 12.03
C TRP A 323 2.71 13.49 11.81
N SER A 324 3.08 14.71 11.43
CA SER A 324 2.20 15.76 10.93
C SER A 324 2.91 16.43 9.74
N PRO A 325 2.19 17.10 8.83
CA PRO A 325 2.83 18.00 7.89
C PRO A 325 3.60 19.07 8.67
N VAL A 326 4.72 19.52 8.10
CA VAL A 326 5.42 20.70 8.61
C VAL A 326 4.54 21.91 8.25
N SER A 327 4.18 22.73 9.24
CA SER A 327 3.48 23.99 8.98
C SER A 327 4.30 24.84 8.02
N ALA A 328 3.69 25.24 6.91
CA ALA A 328 4.25 26.19 5.96
C ALA A 328 4.19 27.62 6.51
#